data_AF-A0A8J4FQA6-F1
#
_entry.id   AF-A0A8J4FQA6-F1
#
_cell.length_a   1.000
_cell.length_b   1.000
_cell.length_c   1.000
_cell.angle_alpha   90.00
_cell.angle_beta   90.00
_cell.angle_gamma   90.00
#
_symmetry.space_group_name_H-M   'P 1'
#
loop_
_entity.id
_entity.type
_entity.pdbx_description
1 polymer ?
#
loop_
_entity_poly.entity_id
_entity_poly.type
_entity_poly.pdbx_seq_one_letter_code
_entity_poly.pdbx_strand_id
1 'polypeptide(L)'
;MVFAEGELPFVRYHLAPAELKPGEVMMSGPGAPVKPGNELPLRDIPIGVPIHSLELKAGGGARVARAASTSAVIQSKQEHYAVVKLPSTEIRLIPLDCRATVGLVSNHLQNLVNLGKAGERRKRGWRPSVRGIAMNPVDHPHGGRTNGGRPSCTPWGVYTKGTRTRRRNKGSNRFILVRKGGQLIEKFVQARKWRARLKLEKLKESGGGGARKAAASAGMQR
;
A
#
# COMPACT_ATOMS: atom_id res chain seq x y z
N MET A 1 -4.07 19.55 -21.02
CA MET A 1 -3.33 20.72 -20.50
C MET A 1 -2.59 21.34 -21.68
N VAL A 2 -2.79 22.64 -21.89
CA VAL A 2 -2.06 23.44 -22.88
C VAL A 2 -1.01 24.22 -22.11
N PHE A 3 0.23 24.15 -22.56
CA PHE A 3 1.35 24.85 -21.94
C PHE A 3 1.74 26.05 -22.78
N ALA A 4 2.10 27.15 -22.14
CA ALA A 4 2.46 28.40 -22.79
C ALA A 4 3.98 28.54 -23.07
N GLU A 5 4.74 27.44 -23.10
CA GLU A 5 6.16 27.48 -23.42
C GLU A 5 6.39 27.23 -24.93
N GLY A 6 6.74 28.30 -25.66
CA GLY A 6 7.09 28.28 -27.09
C GLY A 6 6.01 28.85 -28.03
N GLU A 7 6.36 29.00 -29.32
CA GLU A 7 5.48 29.51 -30.39
C GLU A 7 4.29 28.58 -30.72
N LEU A 8 4.29 27.32 -30.24
CA LEU A 8 3.24 26.34 -30.48
C LEU A 8 2.74 25.66 -29.18
N PRO A 9 1.42 25.56 -28.96
CA PRO A 9 0.86 24.91 -27.79
C PRO A 9 1.10 23.39 -27.83
N PHE A 10 1.91 22.85 -26.92
CA PHE A 10 1.95 21.40 -26.72
C PHE A 10 0.80 20.94 -25.83
N VAL A 11 0.08 19.91 -26.25
CA VAL A 11 -1.05 19.35 -25.51
C VAL A 11 -0.64 18.03 -24.86
N ARG A 12 -0.85 17.91 -23.54
CA ARG A 12 -0.66 16.65 -22.81
C ARG A 12 -1.94 16.18 -22.14
N TYR A 13 -2.12 14.86 -22.14
CA TYR A 13 -3.13 14.19 -21.33
C TYR A 13 -2.61 14.00 -19.91
N HIS A 14 -3.48 14.27 -18.94
CA HIS A 14 -3.25 14.02 -17.52
C HIS A 14 -4.47 13.29 -16.95
N LEU A 15 -4.30 12.60 -15.83
CA LEU A 15 -5.45 12.05 -15.11
C LEU A 15 -6.23 13.20 -14.49
N ALA A 16 -7.52 13.28 -14.79
CA ALA A 16 -8.38 14.34 -14.29
C ALA A 16 -8.55 14.22 -12.76
N PRO A 17 -8.12 15.22 -11.98
CA PRO A 17 -8.48 15.33 -10.57
C PRO A 17 -9.97 15.64 -10.45
N ALA A 18 -10.61 15.21 -9.36
CA ALA A 18 -12.06 15.40 -9.22
C ALA A 18 -12.49 16.86 -9.03
N GLU A 19 -11.64 17.68 -8.41
CA GLU A 19 -11.94 19.06 -8.06
C GLU A 19 -11.53 20.07 -9.14
N LEU A 20 -10.85 19.60 -10.20
CA LEU A 20 -10.33 20.47 -11.26
C LEU A 20 -11.45 20.85 -12.23
N LYS A 21 -11.62 22.16 -12.48
CA LYS A 21 -12.57 22.68 -13.46
C LYS A 21 -11.89 23.02 -14.80
N PRO A 22 -12.63 22.98 -15.92
CA PRO A 22 -12.12 23.47 -17.20
C PRO A 22 -11.67 24.93 -17.11
N GLY A 23 -10.49 25.25 -17.65
CA GLY A 23 -9.91 26.60 -17.64
C GLY A 23 -8.99 26.89 -16.44
N GLU A 24 -8.93 26.02 -15.44
CA GLU A 24 -7.99 26.18 -14.32
C GLU A 24 -6.53 25.89 -14.75
N VAL A 25 -5.62 26.72 -14.28
CA VAL A 25 -4.18 26.59 -14.55
C VAL A 25 -3.58 25.57 -13.59
N MET A 26 -3.04 24.50 -14.16
CA MET A 26 -2.23 23.52 -13.42
C MET A 26 -0.76 23.89 -13.50
N MET A 27 0.00 23.54 -12.46
CA MET A 27 1.44 23.73 -12.40
C MET A 27 2.11 22.42 -11.97
N SER A 28 3.29 22.12 -12.53
CA SER A 28 4.11 20.97 -12.16
C SER A 28 5.51 21.45 -11.83
N GLY A 29 6.00 21.09 -10.63
CA GLY A 29 7.36 21.41 -10.22
C GLY A 29 7.50 21.81 -8.75
N PRO A 30 8.75 21.91 -8.25
CA PRO A 30 9.02 22.46 -6.93
C PRO A 30 8.59 23.94 -6.89
N GLY A 31 7.83 24.32 -5.87
CA GLY A 31 7.30 25.70 -5.73
C GLY A 31 5.91 25.93 -6.32
N ALA A 32 5.29 24.92 -6.95
CA ALA A 32 3.87 25.01 -7.32
C ALA A 32 2.99 25.17 -6.04
N PRO A 33 1.85 25.87 -6.11
CA PRO A 33 0.96 25.94 -4.96
C PRO A 33 0.29 24.58 -4.72
N VAL A 34 0.01 24.26 -3.45
CA VAL A 34 -0.69 23.02 -3.05
C VAL A 34 -2.18 23.15 -3.39
N LYS A 35 -2.50 23.03 -4.68
CA LYS A 35 -3.87 23.04 -5.22
C LYS A 35 -4.17 21.72 -5.91
N PRO A 36 -5.44 21.24 -5.89
CA PRO A 36 -5.85 20.06 -6.63
C PRO A 36 -5.43 20.14 -8.10
N GLY A 37 -4.83 19.06 -8.60
CA GLY A 37 -4.30 18.99 -9.96
C GLY A 37 -2.84 19.41 -10.12
N ASN A 38 -2.27 20.17 -9.20
CA ASN A 38 -0.85 20.48 -9.28
C ASN A 38 0.01 19.26 -8.93
N GLU A 39 1.15 19.15 -9.60
CA GLU A 39 2.12 18.09 -9.38
C GLU A 39 3.33 18.63 -8.63
N LEU A 40 3.63 18.03 -7.49
CA LEU A 40 4.73 18.43 -6.61
C LEU A 40 5.56 17.22 -6.18
N PRO A 41 6.83 17.41 -5.83
CA PRO A 41 7.58 16.38 -5.11
C PRO A 41 7.02 16.19 -3.69
N LEU A 42 7.11 14.98 -3.14
CA LEU A 42 6.55 14.65 -1.82
C LEU A 42 7.13 15.50 -0.68
N ARG A 43 8.35 16.03 -0.84
CA ARG A 43 8.93 17.01 0.09
C ARG A 43 8.09 18.28 0.25
N ASP A 44 7.43 18.74 -0.81
CA ASP A 44 6.71 20.03 -0.81
C ASP A 44 5.24 19.87 -0.42
N ILE A 45 4.67 18.67 -0.56
CA ILE A 45 3.26 18.39 -0.24
C ILE A 45 3.06 18.24 1.28
N PRO A 46 2.19 19.01 1.95
CA PRO A 46 1.95 18.88 3.38
C PRO A 46 1.34 17.53 3.77
N ILE A 47 1.54 17.15 5.03
CA ILE A 47 1.03 15.90 5.59
C ILE A 47 -0.51 15.95 5.63
N GLY A 48 -1.17 14.81 5.39
CA GLY A 48 -2.63 14.69 5.45
C GLY A 48 -3.38 15.06 4.17
N VAL A 49 -2.74 15.76 3.22
CA VAL A 49 -3.37 16.09 1.94
C VAL A 49 -3.53 14.84 1.06
N PRO A 50 -4.70 14.65 0.41
CA PRO A 50 -4.89 13.57 -0.54
C PRO A 50 -4.02 13.78 -1.78
N ILE A 51 -3.37 12.72 -2.22
CA ILE A 51 -2.52 12.71 -3.42
C ILE A 51 -2.87 11.52 -4.32
N HIS A 52 -2.66 11.67 -5.62
CA HIS A 52 -2.84 10.61 -6.61
C HIS A 52 -1.69 10.64 -7.63
N SER A 53 -1.69 9.69 -8.58
CA SER A 53 -0.63 9.60 -9.61
C SER A 53 0.78 9.57 -9.03
N LEU A 54 0.99 8.79 -7.97
CA LEU A 54 2.23 8.80 -7.21
C LEU A 54 3.33 7.93 -7.87
N GLU A 55 4.55 8.46 -7.88
CA GLU A 55 5.76 7.73 -8.28
C GLU A 55 6.27 6.81 -7.17
N LEU A 56 6.79 5.63 -7.54
CA LEU A 56 7.45 4.72 -6.58
C LEU A 56 8.97 4.93 -6.46
N LYS A 57 9.55 5.58 -7.47
CA LYS A 57 10.94 5.97 -7.60
C LYS A 57 10.95 7.30 -8.34
N ALA A 58 11.81 8.23 -7.94
CA ALA A 58 11.92 9.52 -8.59
C ALA A 58 12.18 9.35 -10.09
N GLY A 59 11.36 10.01 -10.92
CA GLY A 59 11.47 9.94 -12.38
C GLY A 59 10.99 8.61 -13.00
N GLY A 60 10.47 7.68 -12.20
CA GLY A 60 9.90 6.41 -12.68
C GLY A 60 8.48 6.53 -13.24
N GLY A 61 7.91 7.74 -13.18
CA GLY A 61 6.54 8.06 -13.57
C GLY A 61 5.50 7.54 -12.57
N ALA A 62 4.29 8.08 -12.68
CA ALA A 62 3.16 7.73 -11.83
C ALA A 62 2.77 6.25 -11.98
N ARG A 63 2.84 5.49 -10.87
CA ARG A 63 2.48 4.06 -10.82
C ARG A 63 1.38 3.74 -9.83
N VAL A 64 1.15 4.57 -8.82
CA VAL A 64 0.21 4.29 -7.72
C VAL A 64 -0.94 5.30 -7.71
N ALA A 65 -2.11 4.88 -7.22
CA ALA A 65 -3.30 5.72 -7.10
C ALA A 65 -3.70 6.38 -8.43
N ARG A 66 -3.91 5.55 -9.46
CA ARG A 66 -4.30 5.99 -10.82
C ARG A 66 -5.72 5.58 -11.23
N ALA A 67 -6.35 4.71 -10.44
CA ALA A 67 -7.69 4.25 -10.75
C ALA A 67 -8.72 5.32 -10.35
N ALA A 68 -9.90 5.26 -10.95
CA ALA A 68 -11.03 6.13 -10.62
C ALA A 68 -11.28 6.15 -9.11
N SER A 69 -11.52 7.34 -8.56
CA SER A 69 -11.78 7.54 -7.12
C SER A 69 -10.67 7.11 -6.15
N THR A 70 -9.43 6.89 -6.61
CA THR A 70 -8.34 6.50 -5.71
C THR A 70 -7.50 7.69 -5.27
N SER A 71 -7.01 7.62 -4.03
CA SER A 71 -6.03 8.54 -3.46
C SER A 71 -5.14 7.82 -2.45
N ALA A 72 -3.98 8.41 -2.21
CA ALA A 72 -3.05 8.07 -1.15
C ALA A 72 -2.91 9.28 -0.22
N VAL A 73 -2.41 9.06 1.00
CA VAL A 73 -2.24 10.12 1.99
C VAL A 73 -0.86 10.02 2.62
N ILE A 74 -0.16 11.15 2.70
CA ILE A 74 1.11 11.25 3.42
C ILE A 74 0.80 11.28 4.91
N GLN A 75 1.34 10.33 5.67
CA GLN A 75 1.16 10.24 7.13
C GLN A 75 2.28 10.95 7.89
N SER A 76 3.52 10.82 7.42
CA SER A 76 4.66 11.50 7.99
C SER A 76 5.80 11.61 6.98
N LYS A 77 6.74 12.51 7.25
CA LYS A 77 7.96 12.69 6.46
C LYS A 77 9.16 12.41 7.36
N GLN A 78 10.09 11.61 6.87
CA GLN A 78 11.40 11.32 7.46
C GLN A 78 12.46 11.83 6.47
N GLU A 79 13.69 12.07 6.94
CA GLU A 79 14.75 12.77 6.18
C GLU A 79 14.84 12.43 4.69
N HIS A 80 14.75 11.14 4.33
CA HIS A 80 14.83 10.70 2.92
C HIS A 80 13.53 10.10 2.37
N TYR A 81 12.56 9.78 3.23
CA TYR A 81 11.37 9.02 2.84
C TYR A 81 10.08 9.63 3.42
N ALA A 82 9.03 9.71 2.61
CA ALA A 82 7.67 9.89 3.06
C ALA A 82 7.04 8.53 3.44
N VAL A 83 6.32 8.52 4.56
CA VAL A 83 5.43 7.42 4.94
C VAL A 83 4.07 7.70 4.33
N VAL A 84 3.67 6.89 3.36
CA VAL A 84 2.43 7.08 2.61
C VAL A 84 1.50 5.89 2.82
N LYS A 85 0.24 6.20 3.14
CA LYS A 85 -0.86 5.23 3.16
C LYS A 85 -1.45 5.14 1.76
N LEU A 86 -1.35 3.95 1.15
CA LEU A 86 -1.84 3.67 -0.19
C LEU A 86 -3.35 3.39 -0.21
N PRO A 87 -4.02 3.44 -1.40
CA PRO A 87 -5.43 3.06 -1.53
C PRO A 87 -5.72 1.62 -1.07
N SER A 88 -4.72 0.75 -1.13
CA SER A 88 -4.80 -0.63 -0.67
C SER A 88 -4.77 -0.78 0.85
N THR A 89 -4.68 0.32 1.61
CA THR A 89 -4.39 0.39 3.06
C THR A 89 -2.97 -0.04 3.47
N GLU A 90 -2.10 -0.39 2.51
CA GLU A 90 -0.67 -0.61 2.75
C GLU A 90 -0.01 0.73 3.17
N ILE A 91 0.87 0.68 4.16
CA ILE A 91 1.71 1.82 4.55
C ILE A 91 3.13 1.56 4.05
N ARG A 92 3.64 2.49 3.24
CA ARG A 92 4.86 2.33 2.46
C ARG A 92 5.76 3.55 2.56
N LEU A 93 7.07 3.31 2.65
CA LEU A 93 8.14 4.31 2.52
C LEU A 93 8.40 4.60 1.04
N ILE A 94 8.39 5.87 0.68
CA ILE A 94 8.59 6.36 -0.69
C ILE A 94 9.59 7.52 -0.63
N PRO A 95 10.61 7.58 -1.50
CA PRO A 95 11.58 8.68 -1.50
C PRO A 95 10.91 10.06 -1.61
N LEU A 96 11.41 11.05 -0.89
CA LEU A 96 10.83 12.40 -0.89
C LEU A 96 10.89 13.10 -2.25
N ASP A 97 11.85 12.73 -3.11
CA ASP A 97 11.99 13.29 -4.46
C ASP A 97 10.98 12.72 -5.46
N CYS A 98 10.20 11.71 -5.08
CA CYS A 98 9.11 11.19 -5.90
C CYS A 98 8.04 12.27 -6.08
N ARG A 99 7.44 12.33 -7.26
CA ARG A 99 6.33 13.24 -7.56
C ARG A 99 4.97 12.62 -7.28
N ALA A 100 4.01 13.47 -6.97
CA ALA A 100 2.60 13.13 -6.90
C ALA A 100 1.73 14.33 -7.26
N THR A 101 0.52 14.06 -7.74
CA THR A 101 -0.47 15.08 -8.03
C THR A 101 -1.38 15.27 -6.82
N VAL A 102 -1.64 16.51 -6.43
CA VAL A 102 -2.52 16.84 -5.31
C VAL A 102 -3.98 16.56 -5.70
N GLY A 103 -4.75 16.02 -4.75
CA GLY A 103 -6.16 15.69 -4.91
C GLY A 103 -6.40 14.21 -5.18
N LEU A 104 -7.63 13.91 -5.57
CA LEU A 104 -8.16 12.57 -5.81
C LEU A 104 -8.51 12.39 -7.29
N VAL A 105 -8.37 11.15 -7.80
CA VAL A 105 -8.77 10.86 -9.18
C VAL A 105 -10.28 11.00 -9.32
N SER A 106 -10.72 11.65 -10.38
CA SER A 106 -12.14 11.82 -10.73
C SER A 106 -12.88 10.49 -10.95
N ASN A 107 -14.18 10.61 -11.27
CA ASN A 107 -15.10 9.50 -11.52
C ASN A 107 -15.38 8.63 -10.27
N HIS A 108 -15.95 9.25 -9.23
CA HIS A 108 -16.28 8.60 -7.96
C HIS A 108 -17.33 7.49 -8.08
N LEU A 109 -18.28 7.66 -9.00
CA LEU A 109 -19.40 6.73 -9.18
C LEU A 109 -19.02 5.47 -9.96
N GLN A 110 -17.78 5.35 -10.45
CA GLN A 110 -17.33 4.20 -11.24
C GLN A 110 -17.58 2.85 -10.55
N ASN A 111 -17.47 2.81 -9.22
CA ASN A 111 -17.68 1.58 -8.44
C ASN A 111 -19.16 1.18 -8.35
N LEU A 112 -20.09 2.11 -8.57
CA LEU A 112 -21.54 1.87 -8.50
C LEU A 112 -22.13 1.41 -9.85
N VAL A 113 -21.32 1.40 -10.91
CA VAL A 113 -21.78 1.04 -12.26
C VAL A 113 -22.11 -0.45 -12.34
N ASN A 114 -23.39 -0.76 -12.57
CA ASN A 114 -23.83 -2.11 -12.93
C ASN A 114 -23.88 -2.25 -14.46
N LEU A 115 -23.24 -3.29 -15.01
CA LEU A 115 -23.19 -3.54 -16.46
C LEU A 115 -24.52 -4.06 -17.03
N GLY A 116 -25.39 -4.63 -16.19
CA GLY A 116 -26.72 -5.14 -16.55
C GLY A 116 -26.72 -6.39 -17.44
N LYS A 117 -26.08 -6.34 -18.61
CA LYS A 117 -26.08 -7.43 -19.61
C LYS A 117 -24.69 -8.01 -19.84
N ALA A 118 -24.65 -9.30 -20.15
CA ALA A 118 -23.41 -10.02 -20.45
C ALA A 118 -22.65 -9.43 -21.66
N GLY A 119 -23.37 -8.91 -22.67
CA GLY A 119 -22.78 -8.31 -23.86
C GLY A 119 -21.96 -7.05 -23.58
N GLU A 120 -22.34 -6.26 -22.57
CA GLU A 120 -21.64 -5.04 -22.21
C GLU A 120 -20.25 -5.35 -21.61
N ARG A 121 -20.17 -6.42 -20.82
CA ARG A 121 -18.90 -6.96 -20.32
C ARG A 121 -17.99 -7.42 -21.47
N ARG A 122 -18.56 -8.06 -22.51
CA ARG A 122 -17.81 -8.48 -23.70
C ARG A 122 -17.26 -7.32 -24.51
N LYS A 123 -18.02 -6.22 -24.66
CA LYS A 123 -17.55 -5.00 -25.35
C LYS A 123 -16.29 -4.41 -24.71
N ARG A 124 -16.10 -4.61 -23.40
CA ARG A 124 -14.91 -4.19 -22.64
C ARG A 124 -13.72 -5.16 -22.77
N GLY A 125 -13.80 -6.16 -23.66
CA GLY A 125 -12.74 -7.14 -23.89
C GLY A 125 -12.74 -8.35 -22.95
N TRP A 126 -13.72 -8.47 -22.05
CA TRP A 126 -13.78 -9.60 -21.10
C TRP A 126 -14.48 -10.81 -21.72
N ARG A 127 -13.80 -11.95 -21.75
CA ARG A 127 -14.35 -13.25 -22.18
C ARG A 127 -15.06 -13.96 -21.01
N PRO A 128 -16.07 -14.80 -21.28
CA PRO A 128 -16.68 -15.63 -20.25
C PRO A 128 -15.64 -16.59 -19.65
N SER A 129 -15.66 -16.75 -18.33
CA SER A 129 -14.81 -17.70 -17.60
C SER A 129 -15.66 -18.82 -17.01
N VAL A 130 -15.27 -20.06 -17.27
CA VAL A 130 -15.95 -21.26 -16.74
C VAL A 130 -15.44 -21.58 -15.33
N ARG A 131 -16.32 -21.98 -14.42
CA ARG A 131 -15.95 -22.40 -13.06
C ARG A 131 -15.29 -23.77 -13.10
N GLY A 132 -14.24 -23.99 -12.31
CA GLY A 132 -13.53 -25.28 -12.26
C GLY A 132 -14.39 -26.49 -11.87
N ILE A 133 -15.50 -26.28 -11.16
CA ILE A 133 -16.45 -27.36 -10.80
C ILE A 133 -17.19 -27.89 -12.04
N ALA A 134 -17.41 -27.05 -13.05
CA ALA A 134 -18.09 -27.43 -14.28
C ALA A 134 -17.15 -28.09 -15.30
N MET A 135 -15.89 -28.30 -14.95
CA MET A 135 -14.87 -28.88 -15.82
C MET A 135 -14.66 -30.37 -15.51
N ASN A 136 -13.88 -31.06 -16.34
CA ASN A 136 -13.47 -32.44 -16.09
C ASN A 136 -12.27 -32.49 -15.12
N PRO A 137 -12.02 -33.64 -14.45
CA PRO A 137 -10.86 -33.80 -13.56
C PRO A 137 -9.50 -33.52 -14.22
N VAL A 138 -9.40 -33.72 -15.53
CA VAL A 138 -8.19 -33.43 -16.33
C VAL A 138 -7.90 -31.93 -16.44
N ASP A 139 -8.94 -31.10 -16.49
CA ASP A 139 -8.82 -29.66 -16.74
C ASP A 139 -8.63 -28.85 -15.46
N HIS A 140 -9.25 -29.30 -14.36
CA HIS A 140 -9.22 -28.58 -13.09
C HIS A 140 -9.20 -29.52 -11.90
N PRO A 141 -8.46 -29.19 -10.82
CA PRO A 141 -8.49 -29.92 -9.54
C PRO A 141 -9.87 -30.03 -8.86
N HIS A 142 -10.91 -29.38 -9.39
CA HIS A 142 -12.27 -29.40 -8.87
C HIS A 142 -13.25 -30.08 -9.85
N GLY A 143 -12.77 -30.52 -11.01
CA GLY A 143 -13.62 -31.07 -12.04
C GLY A 143 -14.22 -32.40 -11.62
N GLY A 144 -15.46 -32.66 -12.06
CA GLY A 144 -16.19 -33.90 -11.77
C GLY A 144 -16.54 -34.11 -10.28
N ARG A 145 -16.44 -33.09 -9.42
CA ARG A 145 -16.71 -33.20 -7.97
C ARG A 145 -17.76 -32.19 -7.50
N THR A 146 -18.73 -32.65 -6.73
CA THR A 146 -19.71 -31.82 -6.03
C THR A 146 -19.26 -31.60 -4.58
N ASN A 147 -18.86 -30.36 -4.24
CA ASN A 147 -18.77 -29.84 -2.87
C ASN A 147 -18.08 -30.71 -1.79
N GLY A 148 -16.82 -31.12 -1.93
CA GLY A 148 -16.08 -31.60 -0.76
C GLY A 148 -14.87 -32.49 -1.04
N GLY A 149 -13.75 -32.15 -0.42
CA GLY A 149 -12.60 -33.03 -0.26
C GLY A 149 -11.24 -32.43 -0.63
N ARG A 150 -11.19 -31.21 -1.20
CA ARG A 150 -9.94 -30.46 -1.38
C ARG A 150 -10.15 -28.97 -1.06
N PRO A 151 -9.16 -28.29 -0.45
CA PRO A 151 -9.20 -26.83 -0.33
C PRO A 151 -9.29 -26.17 -1.71
N SER A 152 -9.85 -24.96 -1.78
CA SER A 152 -10.02 -24.25 -3.04
C SER A 152 -8.67 -24.01 -3.73
N CYS A 153 -8.52 -24.53 -4.95
CA CYS A 153 -7.30 -24.43 -5.77
C CYS A 153 -7.51 -23.63 -7.06
N THR A 154 -6.41 -23.15 -7.64
CA THR A 154 -6.32 -22.65 -9.01
C THR A 154 -6.33 -23.83 -9.99
N PRO A 155 -6.47 -23.59 -11.31
CA PRO A 155 -6.31 -24.64 -12.32
C PRO A 155 -4.97 -25.38 -12.22
N TRP A 156 -3.92 -24.72 -11.72
CA TRP A 156 -2.59 -25.30 -11.52
C TRP A 156 -2.38 -25.94 -10.14
N GLY A 157 -3.44 -26.15 -9.36
CA GLY A 157 -3.35 -26.82 -8.05
C GLY A 157 -2.85 -25.96 -6.89
N VAL A 158 -2.57 -24.66 -7.10
CA VAL A 158 -2.16 -23.73 -6.04
C VAL A 158 -3.36 -23.30 -5.21
N TYR A 159 -3.25 -23.28 -3.88
CA TYR A 159 -4.34 -22.84 -3.00
C TYR A 159 -4.71 -21.36 -3.23
N THR A 160 -6.01 -21.09 -3.35
CA THR A 160 -6.55 -19.74 -3.64
C THR A 160 -6.96 -18.95 -2.40
N LYS A 161 -7.32 -19.65 -1.32
CA LYS A 161 -7.77 -19.02 -0.07
C LYS A 161 -6.60 -18.93 0.92
N GLY A 162 -6.29 -17.71 1.38
CA GLY A 162 -5.37 -17.45 2.49
C GLY A 162 -3.87 -17.57 2.18
N THR A 163 -3.47 -18.29 1.14
CA THR A 163 -2.06 -18.46 0.78
C THR A 163 -1.45 -17.15 0.25
N ARG A 164 -0.39 -16.67 0.91
CA ARG A 164 0.34 -15.46 0.48
C ARG A 164 1.24 -15.79 -0.72
N THR A 165 0.98 -15.14 -1.85
CA THR A 165 1.75 -15.33 -3.11
C THR A 165 2.98 -14.43 -3.24
N ARG A 166 3.12 -13.42 -2.39
CA ARG A 166 4.26 -12.49 -2.42
C ARG A 166 5.54 -13.20 -1.98
N ARG A 167 6.58 -13.13 -2.82
CA ARG A 167 7.93 -13.64 -2.49
C ARG A 167 8.46 -13.05 -1.18
N ARG A 168 8.92 -13.93 -0.27
CA ARG A 168 9.38 -13.56 1.09
C ARG A 168 10.60 -12.64 1.08
N ASN A 169 11.52 -12.84 0.15
CA ASN A 169 12.82 -12.14 0.11
C ASN A 169 12.89 -11.01 -0.94
N LYS A 170 11.74 -10.50 -1.40
CA LYS A 170 11.72 -9.40 -2.36
C LYS A 170 12.34 -8.15 -1.73
N GLY A 171 13.34 -7.54 -2.39
CA GLY A 171 14.04 -6.36 -1.87
C GLY A 171 13.12 -5.19 -1.52
N SER A 172 11.98 -5.06 -2.22
CA SER A 172 10.98 -4.03 -1.93
C SER A 172 10.23 -4.19 -0.61
N ASN A 173 10.42 -5.32 0.10
CA ASN A 173 9.83 -5.56 1.43
C ASN A 173 10.40 -4.61 2.49
N ARG A 174 11.62 -4.08 2.31
CA ARG A 174 12.24 -3.11 3.24
C ARG A 174 11.49 -1.78 3.32
N PHE A 175 10.76 -1.43 2.26
CA PHE A 175 10.01 -0.17 2.16
C PHE A 175 8.55 -0.31 2.61
N ILE A 176 8.11 -1.49 3.07
CA ILE A 176 6.73 -1.70 3.51
C ILE A 176 6.73 -1.74 5.03
N LEU A 177 5.96 -0.86 5.66
CA LEU A 177 5.80 -0.84 7.11
C LEU A 177 4.64 -1.73 7.53
N VAL A 178 3.49 -1.55 6.88
CA VAL A 178 2.25 -2.27 7.18
C VAL A 178 1.65 -2.80 5.89
N ARG A 179 1.30 -4.08 5.86
CA ARG A 179 0.64 -4.71 4.71
C ARG A 179 -0.86 -4.38 4.72
N LYS A 180 -1.52 -4.58 3.57
CA LYS A 180 -2.99 -4.54 3.46
C LYS A 180 -3.65 -5.32 4.61
N GLY A 181 -4.62 -4.70 5.28
CA GLY A 181 -5.31 -5.30 6.44
C GLY A 181 -4.58 -5.12 7.78
N GLY A 182 -3.62 -4.19 7.88
CA GLY A 182 -3.01 -3.80 9.16
C GLY A 182 -1.90 -4.72 9.69
N GLN A 183 -1.53 -5.75 8.93
CA GLN A 183 -0.50 -6.70 9.35
C GLN A 183 0.90 -6.05 9.26
N LEU A 184 1.54 -5.83 10.41
CA LEU A 184 2.94 -5.44 10.50
C LEU A 184 3.85 -6.55 9.91
N ILE A 185 4.95 -6.16 9.27
CA ILE A 185 5.92 -7.14 8.77
C ILE A 185 6.65 -7.80 9.96
N GLU A 186 6.74 -9.13 9.94
CA GLU A 186 7.34 -9.97 11.00
C GLU A 186 8.74 -9.51 11.46
N LYS A 187 9.56 -8.91 10.58
CA LYS A 187 10.87 -8.35 10.96
C LYS A 187 10.76 -7.28 12.06
N PHE A 188 9.70 -6.47 12.06
CA PHE A 188 9.42 -5.49 13.12
C PHE A 188 8.80 -6.13 14.37
N VAL A 189 8.05 -7.23 14.21
CA VAL A 189 7.49 -8.00 15.33
C VAL A 189 8.60 -8.71 16.11
N GLN A 190 9.60 -9.28 15.43
CA GLN A 190 10.77 -9.86 16.08
C GLN A 190 11.65 -8.81 16.75
N ALA A 191 11.85 -7.63 16.13
CA ALA A 191 12.54 -6.51 16.77
C ALA A 191 11.81 -6.02 18.03
N ARG A 192 10.47 -6.00 18.04
CA ARG A 192 9.66 -5.71 19.26
C ARG A 192 9.80 -6.79 20.32
N LYS A 193 9.71 -8.07 19.96
CA LYS A 193 9.92 -9.19 20.90
C LYS A 193 11.34 -9.21 21.46
N TRP A 194 12.34 -8.91 20.65
CA TRP A 194 13.74 -8.83 21.06
C TRP A 194 14.00 -7.62 21.96
N ARG A 195 13.49 -6.43 21.62
CA ARG A 195 13.55 -5.24 22.50
C ARG A 195 12.79 -5.46 23.82
N ALA A 196 11.64 -6.13 23.77
CA ALA A 196 10.90 -6.51 24.97
C ALA A 196 11.68 -7.50 25.84
N ARG A 197 12.35 -8.49 25.22
CA ARG A 197 13.24 -9.43 25.91
C ARG A 197 14.42 -8.73 26.58
N LEU A 198 15.13 -7.86 25.85
CA LEU A 198 16.23 -7.06 26.40
C LEU A 198 15.77 -6.13 27.54
N LYS A 199 14.59 -5.54 27.44
CA LYS A 199 14.00 -4.71 28.51
C LYS A 199 13.71 -5.55 29.76
N LEU A 200 13.27 -6.79 29.58
CA LEU A 200 13.02 -7.76 30.66
C LEU A 200 14.33 -8.25 31.29
N GLU A 201 15.37 -8.51 30.50
CA GLU A 201 16.71 -8.86 30.98
C GLU A 201 17.33 -7.72 31.80
N LYS A 202 17.27 -6.46 31.30
CA LYS A 202 17.73 -5.29 32.07
C LYS A 202 16.97 -5.08 33.38
N LEU A 203 15.66 -5.35 33.40
CA LEU A 203 14.84 -5.28 34.63
C LEU A 203 15.22 -6.34 35.66
N LYS A 204 15.61 -7.54 35.20
CA LYS A 204 16.12 -8.62 36.07
C LYS A 204 17.50 -8.29 36.63
N GLU A 205 18.37 -7.70 35.82
CA GLU A 205 19.68 -7.21 36.26
C GLU A 205 19.55 -6.07 37.27
N SER A 206 18.63 -5.13 37.06
CA SER A 206 18.37 -4.04 38.02
C SER A 206 17.68 -4.49 39.31
N GLY A 207 16.90 -5.59 39.26
CA GLY A 207 16.19 -6.15 40.42
C GLY A 207 17.03 -7.12 41.27
N GLY A 208 18.19 -7.56 40.78
CA GLY A 208 19.04 -8.56 41.45
C GLY A 208 19.96 -8.00 42.56
N GLY A 209 20.04 -6.68 42.74
CA GLY A 209 20.99 -6.04 43.65
C GLY A 209 20.53 -5.88 45.11
N GLY A 210 19.24 -6.06 45.42
CA GLY A 210 18.68 -5.69 46.73
C GLY A 210 18.47 -6.82 47.75
N ALA A 211 18.41 -8.09 47.31
CA ALA A 211 17.88 -9.18 48.16
C ALA A 211 18.92 -10.06 48.85
N ARG A 212 20.23 -9.85 48.67
CA ARG A 212 21.28 -10.73 49.21
C ARG A 212 22.03 -10.21 50.45
N LYS A 213 21.68 -9.04 51.02
CA LYS A 213 22.37 -8.49 52.21
C LYS A 213 21.62 -8.60 53.55
N ALA A 214 20.41 -9.18 53.60
CA ALA A 214 19.62 -9.22 54.83
C ALA A 214 19.61 -10.57 55.58
N ALA A 215 20.30 -11.60 55.09
CA ALA A 215 20.22 -12.97 55.65
C ALA A 215 21.46 -13.45 56.44
N ALA A 216 22.45 -12.58 56.70
CA ALA A 216 23.73 -12.98 57.30
C ALA A 216 24.00 -12.41 58.71
N SER A 217 23.04 -11.77 59.38
CA SER A 217 23.23 -11.21 60.73
C SER A 217 22.25 -11.72 61.81
N ALA A 218 21.53 -12.81 61.56
CA ALA A 218 20.65 -13.44 62.54
C ALA A 218 21.10 -14.88 62.82
N GLY A 219 22.14 -15.04 63.63
CA GLY A 219 22.68 -16.35 64.00
C GLY A 219 23.83 -16.25 64.98
N MET A 220 23.58 -15.66 66.16
CA MET A 220 24.53 -15.65 67.28
C MET A 220 23.80 -15.45 68.62
N GLN A 221 22.97 -16.42 69.03
CA GLN A 221 22.61 -16.66 70.44
C GLN A 221 22.23 -18.14 70.61
N ARG A 222 23.23 -18.96 70.96
CA ARG A 222 23.24 -19.99 72.00
C ARG A 222 24.61 -20.66 72.01
#